data_AF-A0AA97BRN2-F1
#
_entry.id   AF-A0AA97BRN2-F1
#
_cell.length_a   1.000
_cell.length_b   1.000
_cell.length_c   1.000
_cell.angle_alpha   90.00
_cell.angle_beta   90.00
_cell.angle_gamma   90.00
#
_symmetry.space_group_name_H-M   'P 1'
#
loop_
_entity.id
_entity.type
_entity.pdbx_description
1 polymer ?
#
loop_
_entity_poly.entity_id
_entity_poly.type
_entity_poly.pdbx_seq_one_letter_code
_entity_poly.pdbx_strand_id
1 'polypeptide(L)'
;MVVASYSQDVAQRFEQLHTDAGLALLQMIDAARLEGVWIVPVSGFRDYERQTRLFRMKTHQYGSAEAAARAVAPPGHSEHHTGYAIDLSDGLARAMDISQAFGKTAAYAWLTRRAAEFGFELSFPENNPQGVQYEPWHWRYVGTPEARRLFEPAKSEVRSVG
;
A
#
# COMPACT_ATOMS: atom_id res chain seq x y z
N MET A 1 -2.39 7.98 12.99
CA MET A 1 -2.60 9.36 12.53
C MET A 1 -3.52 9.36 11.30
N VAL A 2 -4.38 10.37 11.18
CA VAL A 2 -5.20 10.60 9.98
C VAL A 2 -4.39 11.35 8.93
N VAL A 3 -4.40 10.87 7.70
CA VAL A 3 -3.86 11.53 6.50
C VAL A 3 -5.00 11.79 5.51
N ALA A 4 -5.04 12.96 4.90
CA ALA A 4 -6.06 13.27 3.91
C ALA A 4 -5.76 12.55 2.58
N SER A 5 -6.77 11.93 1.98
CA SER A 5 -6.74 11.47 0.58
C SER A 5 -7.44 12.49 -0.33
N TYR A 6 -7.16 12.43 -1.62
CA TYR A 6 -7.67 13.42 -2.57
C TYR A 6 -9.11 13.15 -3.01
N SER A 7 -9.97 14.13 -2.77
CA SER A 7 -11.20 14.41 -3.51
C SER A 7 -11.26 15.93 -3.70
N GLN A 8 -11.53 16.40 -4.93
CA GLN A 8 -11.76 17.83 -5.21
C GLN A 8 -13.23 18.23 -5.05
N ASP A 9 -14.07 17.35 -4.49
CA ASP A 9 -15.49 17.59 -4.19
C ASP A 9 -15.85 17.11 -2.76
N VAL A 10 -17.14 17.27 -2.39
CA VAL A 10 -17.83 17.17 -1.08
C VAL A 10 -17.53 15.91 -0.22
N ALA A 11 -16.67 15.00 -0.64
CA ALA A 11 -16.24 13.85 0.14
C ALA A 11 -14.70 13.80 0.28
N GLN A 12 -14.13 14.66 1.13
CA GLN A 12 -12.78 14.39 1.66
C GLN A 12 -12.80 13.01 2.33
N ARG A 13 -11.97 12.10 1.83
CA ARG A 13 -11.77 10.80 2.46
C ARG A 13 -10.50 10.86 3.28
N PHE A 14 -10.59 10.40 4.51
CA PHE A 14 -9.48 10.36 5.44
C PHE A 14 -8.98 8.93 5.51
N GLU A 15 -7.70 8.75 5.21
CA GLU A 15 -7.02 7.49 5.41
C GLU A 15 -6.27 7.55 6.74
N GLN A 16 -6.04 6.39 7.33
CA GLN A 16 -5.32 6.30 8.60
C GLN A 16 -4.02 5.53 8.38
N LEU A 17 -2.95 5.93 9.05
CA LEU A 17 -1.70 5.18 9.10
C LEU A 17 -1.17 5.16 10.52
N HIS A 18 -0.22 4.27 10.79
CA HIS A 18 0.66 4.42 11.94
C HIS A 18 1.30 5.81 11.92
N THR A 19 1.54 6.41 13.08
CA THR A 19 1.99 7.81 13.18
C THR A 19 3.30 8.04 12.42
N ASP A 20 4.29 7.16 12.58
CA ASP A 20 5.58 7.28 11.89
C ASP A 20 5.44 7.19 10.36
N ALA A 21 4.65 6.23 9.87
CA ALA A 21 4.38 6.08 8.44
C ALA A 21 3.62 7.28 7.88
N GLY A 22 2.63 7.79 8.63
CA GLY A 22 1.88 8.96 8.20
C GLY A 22 2.73 10.23 8.15
N LEU A 23 3.62 10.46 9.13
CA LEU A 23 4.53 11.61 9.11
C LEU A 23 5.52 11.52 7.95
N ALA A 24 6.10 10.33 7.72
CA ALA A 24 6.98 10.09 6.59
C ALA A 24 6.26 10.26 5.23
N LEU A 25 4.99 9.83 5.15
CA LEU A 25 4.18 10.00 3.94
C LEU A 25 3.94 11.48 3.63
N LEU A 26 3.64 12.30 4.64
CA LEU A 26 3.47 13.74 4.45
C LEU A 26 4.76 14.40 3.92
N GLN A 27 5.92 14.05 4.49
CA GLN A 27 7.22 14.52 4.01
C GLN A 27 7.50 14.09 2.56
N MET A 28 7.18 12.84 2.21
CA MET A 28 7.34 12.30 0.86
C MET A 28 6.45 13.04 -0.15
N ILE A 29 5.19 13.29 0.20
CA ILE A 29 4.24 14.03 -0.65
C ILE A 29 4.70 15.46 -0.86
N ASP A 30 5.16 16.14 0.20
CA ASP A 30 5.65 17.52 0.10
C ASP A 30 6.90 17.62 -0.79
N ALA A 31 7.83 16.67 -0.65
CA ALA A 31 9.01 16.60 -1.52
C ALA A 31 8.64 16.38 -3.00
N ALA A 32 7.72 15.45 -3.27
CA ALA A 32 7.22 15.22 -4.63
C ALA A 32 6.55 16.45 -5.23
N ARG A 33 5.75 17.17 -4.43
CA ARG A 33 5.07 18.41 -4.85
C ARG A 33 6.05 19.51 -5.25
N LEU A 34 7.17 19.65 -4.54
CA LEU A 34 8.22 20.62 -4.89
C LEU A 34 8.86 20.33 -6.26
N GLU A 35 8.78 19.09 -6.74
CA GLU A 35 9.23 18.66 -8.07
C GLU A 35 8.09 18.60 -9.11
N GLY A 36 6.90 19.12 -8.78
CA GLY A 36 5.74 19.11 -9.68
C GLY A 36 5.06 17.75 -9.80
N VAL A 37 5.37 16.80 -8.93
CA VAL A 37 4.76 15.46 -8.90
C VAL A 37 3.65 15.40 -7.86
N TRP A 38 2.47 14.92 -8.27
CA TRP A 38 1.29 14.84 -7.41
C TRP A 38 1.03 13.41 -6.95
N ILE A 39 1.57 13.05 -5.78
CA ILE A 39 1.27 11.76 -5.14
C ILE A 39 0.00 11.88 -4.30
N VAL A 40 -0.92 10.93 -4.50
CA VAL A 40 -2.22 10.93 -3.82
C VAL A 40 -2.42 9.62 -3.04
N PRO A 41 -2.67 9.69 -1.72
CA PRO A 41 -3.11 8.53 -0.93
C PRO A 41 -4.50 8.07 -1.38
N VAL A 42 -4.72 6.76 -1.46
CA VAL A 42 -6.00 6.16 -1.88
C VAL A 42 -6.59 5.24 -0.81
N SER A 43 -5.77 4.42 -0.17
CA SER A 43 -6.21 3.47 0.87
C SER A 43 -5.08 3.23 1.87
N GLY A 44 -5.29 3.61 3.13
CA GLY A 44 -4.37 3.35 4.24
C GLY A 44 -4.83 2.16 5.08
N PHE A 45 -4.85 2.31 6.39
CA PHE A 45 -5.28 1.30 7.35
C PHE A 45 -6.67 0.74 7.03
N ARG A 46 -6.76 -0.59 7.04
CA ARG A 46 -8.03 -1.31 6.91
C ARG A 46 -8.16 -2.27 8.08
N ASP A 47 -9.23 -2.09 8.85
CA ASP A 47 -9.61 -3.06 9.87
C ASP A 47 -10.07 -4.39 9.25
N TYR A 48 -10.12 -5.41 10.10
CA TYR A 48 -10.45 -6.77 9.71
C TYR A 48 -11.86 -6.87 9.11
N GLU A 49 -12.84 -6.12 9.63
CA GLU A 49 -14.22 -6.15 9.13
C GLU A 49 -14.33 -5.56 7.71
N ARG A 50 -13.64 -4.43 7.47
CA ARG A 50 -13.53 -3.81 6.15
C ARG A 50 -12.85 -4.74 5.17
N GLN A 51 -11.75 -5.40 5.56
CA GLN A 51 -11.10 -6.39 4.71
C GLN A 51 -12.02 -7.58 4.41
N THR A 52 -12.75 -8.07 5.40
CA THR A 52 -13.72 -9.17 5.25
C THR A 52 -14.81 -8.84 4.25
N ARG A 53 -15.38 -7.64 4.34
CA ARG A 53 -16.39 -7.16 3.40
C ARG A 53 -15.83 -7.00 1.99
N LEU A 54 -14.62 -6.45 1.85
CA LEU A 54 -13.96 -6.30 0.54
C LEU A 54 -13.68 -7.67 -0.10
N PHE A 55 -13.12 -8.61 0.67
CA PHE A 55 -12.82 -9.96 0.21
C PHE A 55 -14.10 -10.68 -0.22
N ARG A 56 -15.16 -10.65 0.59
CA ARG A 56 -16.46 -11.26 0.25
C ARG A 56 -17.05 -10.70 -1.04
N MET A 57 -17.00 -9.38 -1.23
CA MET A 57 -17.46 -8.74 -2.46
C MET A 57 -16.68 -9.25 -3.68
N LYS A 58 -15.35 -9.40 -3.54
CA LYS A 58 -14.47 -9.91 -4.60
C LYS A 58 -14.70 -11.40 -4.88
N THR A 59 -14.97 -12.21 -3.85
CA THR A 59 -15.38 -13.62 -4.01
C THR A 59 -16.66 -13.73 -4.82
N HIS A 60 -17.67 -12.89 -4.54
CA HIS A 60 -18.88 -12.84 -5.36
C HIS A 60 -18.60 -12.39 -6.80
N GLN A 61 -17.72 -11.40 -6.98
CA GLN A 61 -17.36 -10.88 -8.30
C GLN A 61 -16.61 -11.91 -9.17
N TYR A 62 -15.67 -12.65 -8.58
CA TYR A 62 -14.78 -13.56 -9.31
C TYR A 62 -15.22 -15.03 -9.25
N GLY A 63 -16.27 -15.34 -8.49
CA GLY A 63 -16.86 -16.68 -8.42
C GLY A 63 -16.12 -17.68 -7.53
N SER A 64 -14.94 -17.34 -6.98
CA SER A 64 -14.25 -18.18 -6.00
C SER A 64 -13.36 -17.37 -5.06
N ALA A 65 -13.04 -17.96 -3.90
CA ALA A 65 -12.13 -17.34 -2.92
C ALA A 65 -10.70 -17.30 -3.44
N GLU A 66 -10.27 -18.33 -4.18
CA GLU A 66 -8.96 -18.43 -4.81
C GLU A 66 -8.77 -17.34 -5.88
N ALA A 67 -9.80 -17.09 -6.69
CA ALA A 67 -9.76 -16.02 -7.68
C ALA A 67 -9.76 -14.63 -7.01
N ALA A 68 -10.54 -14.45 -5.94
CA ALA A 68 -10.54 -13.21 -5.16
C ALA A 68 -9.20 -12.94 -4.48
N ALA A 69 -8.54 -13.97 -3.94
CA ALA A 69 -7.24 -13.87 -3.29
C ALA A 69 -6.11 -13.38 -4.22
N ARG A 70 -6.29 -13.50 -5.54
CA ARG A 70 -5.37 -12.91 -6.53
C ARG A 70 -5.51 -11.40 -6.69
N ALA A 71 -6.65 -10.84 -6.30
CA ALA A 71 -6.97 -9.42 -6.47
C ALA A 71 -7.02 -8.64 -5.15
N VAL A 72 -7.37 -9.30 -4.04
CA VAL A 72 -7.44 -8.71 -2.70
C VAL A 72 -7.00 -9.75 -1.68
N ALA A 73 -6.07 -9.37 -0.80
CA ALA A 73 -5.61 -10.25 0.27
C ALA A 73 -6.76 -10.75 1.17
N PRO A 74 -6.76 -12.02 1.59
CA PRO A 74 -7.70 -12.53 2.58
C PRO A 74 -7.66 -11.72 3.90
N PRO A 75 -8.75 -11.68 4.67
CA PRO A 75 -8.76 -11.08 6.01
C PRO A 75 -7.62 -11.63 6.88
N GLY A 76 -6.97 -10.76 7.65
CA GLY A 76 -5.79 -11.12 8.44
C GLY A 76 -4.47 -11.25 7.66
N HIS A 77 -4.49 -11.15 6.33
CA HIS A 77 -3.29 -11.29 5.48
C HIS A 77 -2.94 -10.02 4.70
N SER A 78 -3.69 -8.91 4.88
CA SER A 78 -3.40 -7.65 4.19
C SER A 78 -2.41 -6.80 4.97
N GLU A 79 -1.35 -6.32 4.31
CA GLU A 79 -0.39 -5.37 4.91
C GLU A 79 -1.08 -4.09 5.45
N HIS A 80 -2.24 -3.70 4.90
CA HIS A 80 -3.02 -2.56 5.41
C HIS A 80 -3.50 -2.71 6.85
N HIS A 81 -3.61 -3.92 7.41
CA HIS A 81 -3.96 -4.10 8.83
C HIS A 81 -2.84 -3.61 9.77
N THR A 82 -1.61 -3.51 9.27
CA THR A 82 -0.47 -3.04 10.07
C THR A 82 -0.52 -1.54 10.31
N GLY A 83 -1.25 -0.79 9.48
CA GLY A 83 -1.20 0.67 9.43
C GLY A 83 0.08 1.23 8.80
N TYR A 84 0.99 0.38 8.31
CA TYR A 84 2.24 0.78 7.67
C TYR A 84 2.22 0.69 6.13
N ALA A 85 1.12 0.21 5.54
CA ALA A 85 0.94 0.14 4.09
C ALA A 85 -0.06 1.17 3.57
N ILE A 86 0.23 1.72 2.38
CA ILE A 86 -0.55 2.74 1.72
C ILE A 86 -0.64 2.45 0.21
N ASP A 87 -1.85 2.56 -0.34
CA ASP A 87 -2.05 2.61 -1.78
C ASP A 87 -1.95 4.06 -2.28
N LEU A 88 -1.14 4.28 -3.32
CA LEU A 88 -0.85 5.58 -3.90
C LEU A 88 -1.30 5.68 -5.37
N SER A 89 -1.57 6.89 -5.82
CA SER A 89 -1.96 7.22 -7.20
C SER A 89 -1.29 8.50 -7.69
N ASP A 90 -1.43 8.79 -8.99
CA ASP A 90 -0.96 10.01 -9.62
C ASP A 90 -2.13 11.00 -9.74
N GLY A 91 -2.02 12.13 -9.03
CA GLY A 91 -3.04 13.17 -9.02
C GLY A 91 -3.31 13.83 -10.38
N LEU A 92 -2.39 13.71 -11.34
CA LEU A 92 -2.52 14.21 -12.71
C LEU A 92 -2.99 13.12 -13.69
N ALA A 93 -2.99 11.84 -13.30
CA ALA A 93 -3.37 10.71 -14.15
C ALA A 93 -4.42 9.79 -13.49
N ARG A 94 -5.50 10.40 -12.99
CA ARG A 94 -6.56 9.75 -12.18
C ARG A 94 -7.26 8.54 -12.82
N ALA A 95 -7.23 8.45 -14.15
CA ALA A 95 -7.80 7.29 -14.86
C ALA A 95 -6.99 5.99 -14.62
N MET A 96 -5.82 6.08 -13.97
CA MET A 96 -4.89 4.98 -13.76
C MET A 96 -4.84 4.49 -12.29
N ASP A 97 -5.70 5.02 -11.42
CA ASP A 97 -5.75 4.71 -9.99
C ASP A 97 -5.92 3.21 -9.74
N ILE A 98 -5.16 2.66 -8.77
CA ILE A 98 -5.25 1.26 -8.30
C ILE A 98 -5.30 0.25 -9.46
N SER A 99 -4.39 0.46 -10.41
CA SER A 99 -4.24 -0.40 -11.58
C SER A 99 -2.77 -0.47 -11.99
N GLN A 100 -2.41 -1.48 -12.79
CA GLN A 100 -1.05 -1.60 -13.30
C GLN A 100 -0.63 -0.41 -14.18
N ALA A 101 -1.60 0.37 -14.70
CA ALA A 101 -1.32 1.58 -15.44
C ALA A 101 -0.64 2.66 -14.58
N PHE A 102 -0.82 2.65 -13.25
CA PHE A 102 -0.09 3.54 -12.34
C PHE A 102 1.43 3.38 -12.49
N GLY A 103 1.92 2.18 -12.80
CA GLY A 103 3.33 1.90 -13.06
C GLY A 103 3.94 2.66 -14.25
N LYS A 104 3.14 3.37 -15.05
CA LYS A 104 3.58 4.18 -16.20
C LYS A 104 3.51 5.68 -15.95
N THR A 105 3.17 6.10 -14.73
CA THR A 105 2.92 7.49 -14.37
C THR A 105 4.19 8.21 -13.90
N ALA A 106 4.14 9.55 -13.88
CA ALA A 106 5.24 10.36 -13.35
C ALA A 106 5.38 10.17 -11.83
N ALA A 107 4.27 10.01 -11.11
CA ALA A 107 4.28 9.71 -9.68
C ALA A 107 4.98 8.38 -9.37
N TYR A 108 4.68 7.30 -10.09
CA TYR A 108 5.38 6.03 -9.91
C TYR A 108 6.87 6.12 -10.23
N ALA A 109 7.22 6.81 -11.33
CA ALA A 109 8.62 7.03 -11.69
C ALA A 109 9.38 7.82 -10.61
N TRP A 110 8.73 8.79 -9.95
CA TRP A 110 9.32 9.53 -8.84
C TRP A 110 9.47 8.65 -7.59
N LEU A 111 8.42 7.91 -7.22
CA LEU A 111 8.42 7.02 -6.06
C LEU A 111 9.54 5.97 -6.13
N THR A 112 9.71 5.32 -7.28
CA THR A 112 10.77 4.30 -7.48
C THR A 112 12.18 4.85 -7.30
N ARG A 113 12.39 6.16 -7.47
CA ARG A 113 13.69 6.80 -7.24
C ARG A 113 13.87 7.31 -5.81
N ARG A 114 12.79 7.80 -5.18
CA ARG A 114 12.89 8.65 -3.98
C ARG A 114 12.17 8.13 -2.74
N ALA A 115 11.22 7.19 -2.87
CA ALA A 115 10.40 6.73 -1.75
C ALA A 115 11.25 6.14 -0.60
N ALA A 116 12.37 5.48 -0.94
CA ALA A 116 13.29 4.92 0.03
C ALA A 116 13.94 5.97 0.95
N GLU A 117 14.10 7.23 0.47
CA GLU A 117 14.60 8.36 1.28
C GLU A 117 13.65 8.67 2.46
N PHE A 118 12.37 8.34 2.32
CA PHE A 118 11.33 8.51 3.33
C PHE A 118 10.98 7.20 4.04
N GLY A 119 11.75 6.14 3.80
CA GLY A 119 11.53 4.82 4.41
C GLY A 119 10.37 4.04 3.79
N PHE A 120 9.96 4.34 2.56
CA PHE A 120 8.97 3.55 1.83
C PHE A 120 9.62 2.65 0.77
N GLU A 121 9.06 1.46 0.59
CA GLU A 121 9.42 0.53 -0.49
C GLU A 121 8.15 -0.05 -1.14
N LEU A 122 8.29 -0.50 -2.39
CA LEU A 122 7.23 -1.18 -3.11
C LEU A 122 7.06 -2.59 -2.52
N SER A 123 5.89 -2.94 -1.98
CA SER A 123 5.72 -4.25 -1.33
C SER A 123 5.66 -5.39 -2.33
N PHE A 124 5.01 -5.15 -3.49
CA PHE A 124 4.72 -6.18 -4.48
C PHE A 124 5.28 -5.81 -5.86
N PRO A 125 6.62 -5.77 -6.04
CA PRO A 125 7.23 -5.71 -7.37
C PRO A 125 6.89 -6.97 -8.18
N GLU A 126 7.20 -6.91 -9.48
CA GLU A 126 7.17 -8.11 -10.33
C GLU A 126 8.01 -9.23 -9.70
N ASN A 127 7.47 -10.45 -9.71
CA ASN A 127 8.12 -11.65 -9.15
C ASN A 127 8.49 -11.53 -7.65
N ASN A 128 7.74 -10.76 -6.86
CA ASN A 128 7.96 -10.70 -5.42
C ASN A 128 7.84 -12.10 -4.77
N PRO A 129 8.63 -12.38 -3.71
CA PRO A 129 8.69 -13.71 -3.09
C PRO A 129 7.39 -14.13 -2.40
N GLN A 130 6.47 -13.20 -2.16
CA GLN A 130 5.16 -13.49 -1.56
C GLN A 130 4.17 -14.09 -2.56
N GLY A 131 4.49 -14.07 -3.87
CA GLY A 131 3.61 -14.57 -4.92
C GLY A 131 2.37 -13.70 -5.17
N VAL A 132 2.35 -12.49 -4.62
CA VAL A 132 1.28 -11.51 -4.86
C VAL A 132 1.43 -10.93 -6.27
N GLN A 133 0.33 -10.56 -6.91
CA GLN A 133 0.40 -9.90 -8.22
C GLN A 133 1.18 -8.59 -8.14
N TYR A 134 1.73 -8.13 -9.26
CA TYR A 134 2.40 -6.83 -9.31
C TYR A 134 1.40 -5.71 -9.01
N GLU A 135 1.69 -4.93 -7.97
CA GLU A 135 0.86 -3.81 -7.50
C GLU A 135 1.70 -2.53 -7.41
N PRO A 136 1.92 -1.79 -8.52
CA PRO A 136 2.73 -0.57 -8.51
C PRO A 136 2.24 0.51 -7.54
N TRP A 137 0.97 0.45 -7.13
CA TRP A 137 0.34 1.40 -6.24
C TRP A 137 0.59 1.08 -4.75
N HIS A 138 1.04 -0.12 -4.39
CA HIS A 138 1.07 -0.58 -2.99
C HIS A 138 2.46 -0.44 -2.37
N TRP A 139 2.58 0.49 -1.43
CA TRP A 139 3.85 0.84 -0.78
C TRP A 139 3.77 0.62 0.73
N ARG A 140 4.86 0.11 1.31
CA ARG A 140 4.98 -0.10 2.75
C ARG A 140 6.09 0.73 3.35
N TYR A 141 5.84 1.23 4.55
CA TYR A 141 6.82 1.93 5.37
C TYR A 141 7.67 0.93 6.14
N VAL A 142 8.99 1.06 6.02
CA VAL A 142 10.03 0.25 6.69
C VAL A 142 11.07 1.15 7.35
N GLY A 143 10.74 2.42 7.63
CA GLY A 143 11.66 3.40 8.20
C GLY A 143 12.01 3.16 9.67
N THR A 144 11.20 2.42 10.42
CA THR A 144 11.46 2.07 11.83
C THR A 144 11.71 0.58 12.04
N PRO A 145 12.41 0.18 13.12
CA PRO A 145 12.59 -1.23 13.47
C PRO A 145 11.27 -1.98 13.70
N GLU A 146 10.25 -1.30 14.23
CA GLU A 146 8.92 -1.88 14.40
C GLU A 146 8.29 -2.23 13.05
N ALA A 147 8.26 -1.28 12.13
CA ALA A 147 7.67 -1.48 10.82
C ALA A 147 8.39 -2.60 10.04
N ARG A 148 9.74 -2.62 10.06
CA ARG A 148 10.53 -3.69 9.41
C ARG A 148 10.16 -5.08 9.90
N ARG A 149 10.02 -5.27 11.21
CA ARG A 149 9.71 -6.57 11.81
C ARG A 149 8.36 -7.13 11.36
N LEU A 150 7.41 -6.28 10.97
CA LEU A 150 6.11 -6.72 10.48
C LEU A 150 6.15 -7.32 9.07
N PHE A 151 7.18 -6.97 8.28
CA PHE A 151 7.34 -7.39 6.89
C PHE A 151 8.50 -8.36 6.67
N GLU A 152 9.33 -8.58 7.69
CA GLU A 152 10.29 -9.66 7.68
C GLU A 152 9.55 -11.01 7.61
N PRO A 153 9.99 -11.94 6.74
CA PRO A 153 9.49 -13.30 6.78
C PRO A 153 9.64 -13.84 8.19
N ALA A 154 8.61 -14.53 8.70
CA ALA A 154 8.73 -15.23 9.96
C ALA A 154 9.98 -16.12 9.88
N LYS A 155 10.99 -15.83 10.73
CA LYS A 155 12.16 -16.70 10.83
C LYS A 155 11.60 -18.07 11.19
N SER A 156 11.73 -19.02 10.27
CA SER A 156 11.50 -20.42 10.59
C SER A 156 12.42 -20.73 11.75
N GLU A 157 11.87 -20.88 12.95
CA GLU A 157 12.59 -21.51 14.05
C GLU A 157 12.92 -22.92 13.57
N VAL A 158 14.11 -23.08 13.00
CA VAL A 158 14.73 -24.39 12.86
C VAL A 158 15.01 -24.81 14.30
N ARG A 159 14.02 -25.47 14.91
CA ARG A 159 14.25 -26.32 16.07
C ARG A 159 15.16 -27.43 15.57
N SER A 160 16.47 -27.20 15.68
CA SER A 160 17.46 -28.27 15.62
C SER A 160 17.20 -29.12 16.86
N VAL A 161 16.41 -30.17 16.69
CA VAL A 161 16.25 -31.21 17.70
C VAL A 161 17.27 -32.28 17.37
N GLY A 162 18.24 -32.43 18.27
CA GLY A 162 18.99 -33.67 18.56
C GLY A 162 19.91 -34.19 17.49
#